data_AF-A0A2N9AJE1-F1
#
_entry.id   AF-A0A2N9AJE1-F1
#
_cell.length_a   1.000
_cell.length_b   1.000
_cell.length_c   1.000
_cell.angle_alpha   90.00
_cell.angle_beta   90.00
_cell.angle_gamma   90.00
#
_symmetry.space_group_name_H-M   'P 1'
#
loop_
_entity.id
_entity.type
_entity.pdbx_description
1 polymer ?
#
loop_
_entity_poly.entity_id
_entity_poly.type
_entity_poly.pdbx_seq_one_letter_code
_entity_poly.pdbx_strand_id
1 'polypeptide(L)'
;MPEPDLRSDDVDGFRLHVCRRLVAALGRTEEDNIDHAYPPYEISAGQDAFDALRARFLAYLTGNWDGMARSYGRLEDDASRKLFVDLLLFRVLGCRHVRLDSNTPAYWEGRRQAEALPVEPSSFADIPGGAYLHHFLLPHKERTLRLDCLQANIFFTFLLRQYFFDRDGVRIQPEAGDHVVDAGACFGDTAVDFAEAVGETGHVYSFDPLAAHQQIVRHNIQQNNLSNTTVFSHGLSDYDFEAPPVQDMCDPGFGEKDIMPVRRLDDLVAAGTIPRVDCIKMDIEGYELPALKGAEATLRTFRPKLAISLYHRWDDYFVIPDFIANLNLGYRFFLQNYTVGEGETVLYCIASPSGARSPEIEQPSQEPDPQPD
;
A
#
# COMPACT_ATOMS: atom_id res chain seq x y z
N MET A 1 18.03 6.54 21.41
CA MET A 1 17.33 7.79 21.80
C MET A 1 15.87 7.57 21.44
N PRO A 2 14.91 7.78 22.34
CA PRO A 2 13.49 7.75 21.97
C PRO A 2 13.23 8.76 20.84
N GLU A 3 12.35 8.41 19.89
CA GLU A 3 11.94 9.36 18.86
C GLU A 3 11.24 10.56 19.53
N PRO A 4 11.48 11.80 19.06
CA PRO A 4 10.80 12.96 19.60
C PRO A 4 9.30 12.84 19.31
N ASP A 5 8.47 13.09 20.32
CA ASP A 5 7.02 13.23 20.15
C ASP A 5 6.74 14.57 19.46
N LEU A 6 6.81 14.54 18.12
CA LEU A 6 6.58 15.71 17.27
C LEU A 6 5.10 15.78 16.92
N ARG A 7 4.48 16.90 17.26
CA ARG A 7 3.12 17.22 16.83
C ARG A 7 3.11 17.41 15.31
N SER A 8 1.96 17.19 14.66
CA SER A 8 1.76 17.34 13.20
C SER A 8 2.21 18.67 12.60
N ASP A 9 2.34 19.70 13.43
CA ASP A 9 2.62 21.06 13.00
C ASP A 9 4.07 21.51 13.30
N ASP A 10 4.89 20.67 13.94
CA ASP A 10 6.30 20.97 14.23
C ASP A 10 7.22 20.62 13.05
N VAL A 11 7.12 21.43 12.00
CA VAL A 11 7.89 21.24 10.76
C VAL A 11 9.40 21.35 10.99
N ASP A 12 9.83 22.32 11.81
CA ASP A 12 11.25 22.52 12.12
C ASP A 12 11.82 21.38 12.96
N GLY A 13 11.06 20.89 13.95
CA GLY A 13 11.41 19.72 14.74
C GLY A 13 11.52 18.46 13.89
N PHE A 14 10.56 18.22 13.00
CA PHE A 14 10.58 17.11 12.04
C PHE A 14 11.80 17.20 11.10
N ARG A 15 12.02 18.37 10.49
CA ARG A 15 13.18 18.60 9.63
C ARG A 15 14.49 18.33 10.37
N LEU A 16 14.63 18.85 11.59
CA LEU A 16 15.82 18.60 12.41
C LEU A 16 15.99 17.12 12.75
N HIS A 17 14.89 16.40 13.04
CA HIS A 17 14.91 14.96 13.26
C HIS A 17 15.44 14.20 12.03
N VAL A 18 14.87 14.46 10.85
CA VAL A 18 15.29 13.82 9.60
C VAL A 18 16.76 14.15 9.29
N CYS A 19 17.19 15.40 9.42
CA CYS A 19 18.59 15.79 9.20
C CYS A 19 19.55 15.09 10.17
N ARG A 20 19.22 14.97 11.46
CA ARG A 20 20.04 14.24 12.43
C ARG A 20 20.18 12.77 12.06
N ARG A 21 19.08 12.14 11.65
CA ARG A 21 19.06 10.73 11.21
C ARG A 21 19.88 10.53 9.94
N LEU A 22 19.77 11.45 8.98
CA LEU A 22 20.57 11.45 7.75
C LEU A 22 22.08 11.48 8.07
N VAL A 23 22.52 12.40 8.94
CA VAL A 23 23.93 12.48 9.35
C VAL A 23 24.38 11.18 10.04
N ALA A 24 23.55 10.60 10.89
CA ALA A 24 23.86 9.34 11.57
C ALA A 24 23.94 8.14 10.61
N ALA A 25 23.18 8.14 9.52
CA ALA A 25 23.16 7.07 8.53
C ALA A 25 24.36 7.12 7.55
N LEU A 26 24.91 8.31 7.26
CA LEU A 26 26.09 8.46 6.40
C LEU A 26 27.34 7.69 6.88
N GLY A 27 27.45 7.44 8.19
CA GLY A 27 28.55 6.68 8.78
C GLY A 27 28.36 5.17 8.79
N ARG A 28 27.26 4.65 8.23
CA ARG A 28 26.91 3.23 8.22
C ARG A 28 27.15 2.62 6.85
N THR A 29 27.49 1.33 6.84
CA THR A 29 27.52 0.51 5.64
C THR A 29 26.78 -0.79 5.94
N GLU A 30 25.75 -1.07 5.13
CA GLU A 30 24.92 -2.28 5.20
C GLU A 30 25.34 -3.22 4.07
N GLU A 31 25.81 -4.42 4.41
CA GLU A 31 26.26 -5.42 3.42
C GLU A 31 25.17 -6.45 3.07
N ASP A 32 24.22 -6.70 3.97
CA ASP A 32 23.14 -7.70 3.84
C ASP A 32 21.76 -7.03 3.80
N ASN A 33 21.55 -6.20 2.78
CA ASN A 33 20.36 -5.36 2.63
C ASN A 33 19.86 -5.24 1.18
N ILE A 34 20.06 -6.31 0.39
CA ILE A 34 19.68 -6.35 -1.02
C ILE A 34 18.91 -7.64 -1.29
N ASP A 35 17.66 -7.52 -1.73
CA ASP A 35 16.91 -8.63 -2.31
C ASP A 35 17.25 -8.70 -3.81
N HIS A 36 18.09 -9.65 -4.20
CA HIS A 36 18.52 -9.76 -5.61
C HIS A 36 17.41 -10.15 -6.57
N ALA A 37 16.30 -10.71 -6.06
CA ALA A 37 15.16 -11.10 -6.88
C ALA A 37 14.07 -10.01 -6.89
N TYR A 38 14.19 -8.98 -6.04
CA TYR A 38 13.44 -7.73 -6.13
C TYR A 38 14.37 -6.55 -5.74
N PRO A 39 15.37 -6.24 -6.58
CA PRO A 39 16.43 -5.31 -6.21
C PRO A 39 15.93 -3.87 -6.08
N PRO A 40 16.37 -3.12 -5.05
CA PRO A 40 16.15 -1.68 -4.95
C PRO A 40 16.62 -0.96 -6.23
N TYR A 41 16.05 0.22 -6.53
CA TYR A 41 16.37 0.95 -7.76
C TYR A 41 17.87 1.29 -7.88
N GLU A 42 18.54 1.53 -6.75
CA GLU A 42 20.00 1.69 -6.70
C GLU A 42 20.75 0.56 -7.41
N ILE A 43 20.31 -0.68 -7.19
CA ILE A 43 20.94 -1.88 -7.70
C ILE A 43 20.49 -2.18 -9.13
N SER A 44 19.20 -1.99 -9.45
CA SER A 44 18.65 -2.34 -10.76
C SER A 44 18.96 -1.31 -11.87
N ALA A 45 18.95 -0.01 -11.55
CA ALA A 45 19.20 1.05 -12.53
C ALA A 45 20.68 1.47 -12.63
N GLY A 46 21.49 1.13 -11.62
CA GLY A 46 22.90 1.49 -11.53
C GLY A 46 23.17 2.85 -10.88
N GLN A 47 24.44 3.07 -10.49
CA GLN A 47 24.83 4.19 -9.62
C GLN A 47 24.51 5.57 -10.20
N ASP A 48 24.77 5.80 -11.49
CA ASP A 48 24.55 7.12 -12.12
C ASP A 48 23.06 7.50 -12.15
N ALA A 49 22.19 6.54 -12.48
CA ALA A 49 20.75 6.74 -12.49
C ALA A 49 20.21 6.98 -11.07
N PHE A 50 20.70 6.22 -10.10
CA PHE A 50 20.38 6.41 -8.69
C PHE A 50 20.84 7.77 -8.17
N ASP A 51 22.05 8.22 -8.53
CA ASP A 51 22.59 9.52 -8.15
C ASP A 51 21.73 10.68 -8.67
N ALA A 52 21.25 10.58 -9.92
CA ALA A 52 20.32 11.53 -10.48
C ALA A 52 18.96 11.50 -9.77
N LEU A 53 18.43 10.31 -9.45
CA LEU A 53 17.15 10.15 -8.77
C LEU A 53 17.18 10.71 -7.34
N ARG A 54 18.19 10.35 -6.54
CA ARG A 54 18.32 10.82 -5.15
C ARG A 54 18.54 12.33 -5.07
N ALA A 55 19.23 12.94 -6.04
CA ALA A 55 19.37 14.39 -6.10
C ALA A 55 18.03 15.09 -6.36
N ARG A 56 17.21 14.55 -7.28
CA ARG A 56 15.84 15.04 -7.52
C ARG A 56 14.94 14.83 -6.30
N PHE A 57 15.02 13.67 -5.66
CA PHE A 57 14.25 13.38 -4.46
C PHE A 57 14.64 14.29 -3.30
N LEU A 58 15.94 14.56 -3.10
CA LEU A 58 16.41 15.49 -2.08
C LEU A 58 15.88 16.91 -2.32
N ALA A 59 15.91 17.40 -3.57
CA ALA A 59 15.33 18.69 -3.93
C ALA A 59 13.80 18.72 -3.75
N TYR A 60 13.13 17.60 -4.02
CA TYR A 60 11.70 17.45 -3.76
C TYR A 60 11.40 17.50 -2.26
N LEU A 61 12.13 16.74 -1.44
CA LEU A 61 11.96 16.70 0.01
C LEU A 61 12.15 18.09 0.63
N THR A 62 13.16 18.85 0.18
CA THR A 62 13.40 20.20 0.69
C THR A 62 12.30 21.20 0.36
N GLY A 63 11.53 20.96 -0.70
CA GLY A 63 10.36 21.77 -1.09
C GLY A 63 9.04 21.34 -0.45
N ASN A 64 8.99 20.18 0.23
CA ASN A 64 7.73 19.56 0.70
C ASN A 64 7.77 19.20 2.20
N TRP A 65 8.60 19.88 3.01
CA TRP A 65 8.71 19.61 4.45
C TRP A 65 7.38 19.69 5.18
N ASP A 66 6.52 20.66 4.86
CA ASP A 66 5.22 20.83 5.52
C ASP A 66 4.31 19.61 5.33
N GLY A 67 4.23 19.08 4.10
CA GLY A 67 3.45 17.88 3.80
C GLY A 67 3.97 16.67 4.55
N MET A 68 5.30 16.46 4.52
CA MET A 68 5.94 15.34 5.19
C MET A 68 5.78 15.40 6.72
N ALA A 69 5.94 16.57 7.33
CA ALA A 69 5.78 16.76 8.77
C ALA A 69 4.33 16.50 9.21
N ARG A 70 3.34 17.02 8.46
CA ARG A 70 1.93 16.75 8.74
C ARG A 70 1.61 15.26 8.64
N SER A 71 2.10 14.58 7.62
CA SER A 71 1.88 13.14 7.46
C SER A 71 2.53 12.33 8.58
N TYR A 72 3.80 12.64 8.91
CA TYR A 72 4.51 12.02 10.03
C TYR A 72 3.75 12.14 11.34
N GLY A 73 3.25 13.34 11.68
CA GLY A 73 2.52 13.56 12.92
C GLY A 73 1.10 12.97 12.97
N ARG A 74 0.59 12.39 11.87
CA ARG A 74 -0.67 11.63 11.85
C ARG A 74 -0.49 10.14 12.12
N LEU A 75 0.73 9.63 11.98
CA LEU A 75 1.01 8.21 12.19
C LEU A 75 0.85 7.90 13.68
N GLU A 76 0.10 6.84 13.97
CA GLU A 76 -0.35 6.54 15.33
C GLU A 76 0.76 5.98 16.23
N ASP A 77 1.65 5.15 15.67
CA ASP A 77 2.66 4.43 16.43
C ASP A 77 4.10 4.77 16.02
N ASP A 78 5.03 4.44 16.93
CA ASP A 78 6.46 4.69 16.75
C ASP A 78 7.05 3.89 15.59
N ALA A 79 6.53 2.68 15.33
CA ALA A 79 6.98 1.85 14.22
C ALA A 79 6.71 2.51 12.87
N SER A 80 5.52 3.09 12.69
CA SER A 80 5.14 3.84 11.50
C SER A 80 5.98 5.10 11.34
N ARG A 81 6.14 5.88 12.42
CA ARG A 81 6.94 7.12 12.43
C ARG A 81 8.40 6.85 12.05
N LYS A 82 9.01 5.84 12.68
CA LYS A 82 10.36 5.39 12.36
C LYS A 82 10.47 4.95 10.90
N LEU A 83 9.55 4.10 10.43
CA LEU A 83 9.54 3.61 9.05
C LEU A 83 9.39 4.74 8.04
N PHE A 84 8.52 5.73 8.31
CA PHE A 84 8.33 6.89 7.46
C PHE A 84 9.65 7.64 7.24
N VAL A 85 10.39 7.92 8.32
CA VAL A 85 11.70 8.58 8.24
C VAL A 85 12.71 7.68 7.53
N ASP A 86 12.77 6.39 7.84
CA ASP A 86 13.70 5.46 7.19
C ASP A 86 13.45 5.36 5.68
N LEU A 87 12.19 5.41 5.22
CA LEU A 87 11.85 5.42 3.80
C LEU A 87 12.30 6.71 3.08
N LEU A 88 12.27 7.86 3.77
CA LEU A 88 12.84 9.11 3.22
C LEU A 88 14.37 9.00 3.13
N LEU A 89 15.02 8.48 4.16
CA LEU A 89 16.48 8.32 4.18
C LEU A 89 16.94 7.29 3.14
N PHE A 90 16.20 6.19 2.97
CA PHE A 90 16.50 5.15 1.98
C PHE A 90 16.50 5.74 0.57
N ARG A 91 15.53 6.60 0.23
CA ARG A 91 15.47 7.29 -1.07
C ARG A 91 16.61 8.29 -1.30
N VAL A 92 17.23 8.81 -0.24
CA VAL A 92 18.37 9.74 -0.33
C VAL A 92 19.71 9.01 -0.31
N LEU A 93 19.86 8.00 0.53
CA LEU A 93 21.16 7.36 0.82
C LEU A 93 21.31 5.99 0.16
N GLY A 94 20.22 5.27 -0.06
CA GLY A 94 20.22 3.95 -0.69
C GLY A 94 20.33 2.78 0.28
N CYS A 95 20.26 1.57 -0.28
CA CYS A 95 20.21 0.32 0.46
C CYS A 95 21.53 0.01 1.18
N ARG A 96 22.64 0.63 0.77
CA ARG A 96 23.95 0.49 1.44
C ARG A 96 24.07 1.27 2.75
N HIS A 97 23.16 2.20 3.03
CA HIS A 97 23.24 3.09 4.20
C HIS A 97 22.02 3.02 5.11
N VAL A 98 20.89 2.53 4.60
CA VAL A 98 19.63 2.45 5.34
C VAL A 98 19.04 1.05 5.24
N ARG A 99 19.03 0.34 6.38
CA ARG A 99 18.34 -0.93 6.54
C ARG A 99 16.90 -0.69 7.00
N LEU A 100 15.93 -1.15 6.22
CA LEU A 100 14.52 -1.10 6.60
C LEU A 100 14.17 -2.22 7.58
N ASP A 101 13.22 -1.97 8.48
CA ASP A 101 12.82 -2.94 9.51
C ASP A 101 12.14 -4.20 8.94
N SER A 102 11.69 -4.14 7.69
CA SER A 102 11.21 -5.29 6.91
C SER A 102 12.30 -6.34 6.64
N ASN A 103 13.59 -5.94 6.69
CA ASN A 103 14.72 -6.84 6.50
C ASN A 103 14.97 -7.72 7.74
N THR A 104 14.09 -8.71 7.89
CA THR A 104 14.03 -9.66 9.01
C THR A 104 14.37 -11.07 8.57
N PRO A 105 14.77 -11.98 9.49
CA PRO A 105 14.90 -13.40 9.18
C PRO A 105 13.62 -14.02 8.59
N ALA A 106 12.44 -13.55 9.02
CA ALA A 106 11.15 -14.02 8.52
C ALA A 106 10.92 -13.64 7.05
N TYR A 107 11.32 -12.42 6.65
CA TYR A 107 11.27 -11.98 5.24
C TYR A 107 12.08 -12.93 4.36
N TRP A 108 13.34 -13.18 4.72
CA TRP A 108 14.22 -14.04 3.92
C TRP A 108 13.81 -15.50 3.92
N GLU A 109 13.22 -15.99 5.02
CA GLU A 109 12.65 -17.33 5.08
C GLU A 109 11.44 -17.44 4.14
N GLY A 110 10.53 -16.48 4.15
CA GLY A 110 9.42 -16.43 3.20
C GLY A 110 9.91 -16.39 1.74
N ARG A 111 10.97 -15.62 1.45
CA ARG A 111 11.55 -15.54 0.09
C ARG A 111 12.05 -16.90 -0.38
N ARG A 112 12.84 -17.59 0.45
CA ARG A 112 13.34 -18.94 0.16
C ARG A 112 12.22 -19.96 0.02
N GLN A 113 11.16 -19.85 0.84
CA GLN A 113 10.00 -20.72 0.74
C GLN A 113 9.28 -20.53 -0.59
N ALA A 114 9.04 -19.29 -1.03
CA ALA A 114 8.44 -19.00 -2.33
C ALA A 114 9.30 -19.53 -3.49
N GLU A 115 10.63 -19.39 -3.43
CA GLU A 115 11.58 -19.92 -4.42
C GLU A 115 11.65 -21.45 -4.47
N ALA A 116 11.41 -22.11 -3.34
CA ALA A 116 11.43 -23.56 -3.24
C ALA A 116 10.09 -24.20 -3.65
N LEU A 117 9.03 -23.42 -3.88
CA LEU A 117 7.73 -23.98 -4.26
C LEU A 117 7.82 -24.62 -5.65
N PRO A 118 7.27 -25.84 -5.82
CA PRO A 118 7.11 -26.45 -7.13
C PRO A 118 6.23 -25.56 -8.02
N VAL A 119 6.71 -25.29 -9.23
CA VAL A 119 5.99 -24.52 -10.25
C VAL A 119 5.68 -25.37 -11.47
N GLU A 120 4.47 -25.20 -11.99
CA GLU A 120 4.09 -25.73 -13.29
C GLU A 120 4.00 -24.57 -14.31
N PRO A 121 4.13 -24.83 -15.61
CA PRO A 121 3.91 -23.80 -16.63
C PRO A 121 2.48 -23.24 -16.54
N SER A 122 2.35 -21.92 -16.50
CA SER A 122 1.04 -21.27 -16.52
C SER A 122 0.35 -21.44 -17.87
N SER A 123 -0.98 -21.47 -17.86
CA SER A 123 -1.79 -21.35 -19.08
C SER A 123 -1.69 -19.96 -19.73
N PHE A 124 -1.08 -18.99 -19.04
CA PHE A 124 -0.82 -17.61 -19.46
C PHE A 124 0.68 -17.30 -19.54
N ALA A 125 1.53 -18.29 -19.86
CA ALA A 125 2.99 -18.17 -19.75
C ALA A 125 3.65 -17.05 -20.60
N ASP A 126 3.04 -16.63 -21.71
CA ASP A 126 3.57 -15.56 -22.59
C ASP A 126 2.69 -14.30 -22.51
N ILE A 127 3.06 -13.39 -21.62
CA ILE A 127 2.34 -12.14 -21.39
C ILE A 127 3.06 -10.95 -22.07
N PRO A 128 2.33 -10.07 -22.79
CA PRO A 128 2.85 -8.88 -23.47
C PRO A 128 3.61 -7.83 -22.63
N GLY A 129 4.78 -8.18 -22.10
CA GLY A 129 5.61 -7.30 -21.27
C GLY A 129 6.73 -8.02 -20.54
N GLY A 130 6.92 -9.33 -20.80
CA GLY A 130 8.05 -10.12 -20.32
C GLY A 130 7.84 -10.77 -18.96
N ALA A 131 6.67 -10.59 -18.34
CA ALA A 131 6.26 -11.33 -17.15
C ALA A 131 6.03 -12.81 -17.51
N TYR A 132 6.61 -13.72 -16.72
CA TYR A 132 6.43 -15.16 -16.87
C TYR A 132 5.65 -15.69 -15.66
N LEU A 133 4.38 -16.04 -15.88
CA LEU A 133 3.55 -16.60 -14.83
C LEU A 133 3.81 -18.10 -14.66
N HIS A 134 3.65 -18.53 -13.43
CA HIS A 134 3.73 -19.92 -13.03
C HIS A 134 2.37 -20.35 -12.46
N HIS A 135 2.05 -21.62 -12.64
CA HIS A 135 0.93 -22.26 -11.98
C HIS A 135 1.41 -22.85 -10.64
N PHE A 136 0.77 -22.42 -9.55
CA PHE A 136 1.08 -22.83 -8.18
C PHE A 136 -0.05 -23.63 -7.57
N LEU A 137 0.32 -24.69 -6.85
CA LEU A 137 -0.55 -25.43 -5.93
C LEU A 137 -0.15 -25.08 -4.50
N LEU A 138 -0.87 -24.11 -3.91
CA LEU A 138 -0.53 -23.56 -2.60
C LEU A 138 -1.40 -24.18 -1.50
N PRO A 139 -0.82 -24.85 -0.50
CA PRO A 139 -1.57 -25.27 0.69
C PRO A 139 -2.12 -24.05 1.43
N HIS A 140 -3.43 -24.00 1.67
CA HIS A 140 -4.09 -22.91 2.40
C HIS A 140 -5.25 -23.46 3.23
N LYS A 141 -5.13 -23.34 4.56
CA LYS A 141 -6.10 -23.92 5.52
C LYS A 141 -6.34 -25.42 5.21
N GLU A 142 -7.58 -25.82 4.94
CA GLU A 142 -7.97 -27.21 4.67
C GLU A 142 -8.04 -27.55 3.16
N ARG A 143 -7.60 -26.64 2.28
CA ARG A 143 -7.65 -26.83 0.83
C ARG A 143 -6.33 -26.43 0.16
N THR A 144 -6.26 -26.67 -1.14
CA THR A 144 -5.15 -26.22 -2.00
C THR A 144 -5.70 -25.15 -2.93
N LEU A 145 -5.10 -23.96 -2.86
CA LEU A 145 -5.35 -22.89 -3.81
C LEU A 145 -4.55 -23.13 -5.08
N ARG A 146 -5.16 -22.79 -6.21
CA ARG A 146 -4.55 -22.88 -7.54
C ARG A 146 -4.41 -21.49 -8.12
N LEU A 147 -3.20 -21.09 -8.47
CA LEU A 147 -2.92 -19.71 -8.85
C LEU A 147 -1.99 -19.65 -10.04
N ASP A 148 -2.38 -18.90 -11.06
CA ASP A 148 -1.51 -18.47 -12.14
C ASP A 148 -1.09 -17.02 -11.85
N CYS A 149 0.14 -16.83 -11.38
CA CYS A 149 0.67 -15.52 -10.96
C CYS A 149 2.22 -15.50 -11.02
N LEU A 150 2.85 -14.36 -10.67
CA LEU A 150 4.30 -14.31 -10.51
C LEU A 150 4.69 -14.99 -9.19
N GLN A 151 5.89 -15.55 -9.15
CA GLN A 151 6.44 -16.10 -7.89
C GLN A 151 6.54 -15.04 -6.78
N ALA A 152 6.76 -13.76 -7.15
CA ALA A 152 6.74 -12.65 -6.21
C ALA A 152 5.37 -12.47 -5.54
N ASN A 153 4.26 -12.69 -6.25
CA ASN A 153 2.92 -12.63 -5.67
C ASN A 153 2.72 -13.67 -4.58
N ILE A 154 3.26 -14.89 -4.75
CA ILE A 154 3.21 -15.92 -3.71
C ILE A 154 3.91 -15.45 -2.44
N PHE A 155 5.08 -14.83 -2.60
CA PHE A 155 5.84 -14.29 -1.48
C PHE A 155 5.10 -13.16 -0.76
N PHE A 156 4.67 -12.11 -1.47
CA PHE A 156 4.06 -10.93 -0.86
C PHE A 156 2.66 -11.23 -0.30
N THR A 157 1.79 -11.86 -1.09
CA THR A 157 0.37 -12.05 -0.73
C THR A 157 0.20 -13.16 0.29
N PHE A 158 0.85 -14.32 0.10
CA PHE A 158 0.54 -15.51 0.91
C PHE A 158 1.52 -15.76 2.06
N LEU A 159 2.80 -15.40 1.91
CA LEU A 159 3.81 -15.62 2.95
C LEU A 159 4.01 -14.39 3.84
N LEU A 160 4.18 -13.21 3.24
CA LEU A 160 4.29 -11.94 3.98
C LEU A 160 2.94 -11.37 4.40
N ARG A 161 1.84 -11.87 3.84
CA ARG A 161 0.48 -11.41 4.14
C ARG A 161 0.33 -9.90 3.90
N GLN A 162 0.84 -9.41 2.76
CA GLN A 162 0.60 -8.03 2.33
C GLN A 162 -0.90 -7.75 2.33
N TYR A 163 -1.29 -6.55 2.78
CA TYR A 163 -2.68 -6.13 3.01
C TYR A 163 -3.38 -6.76 4.23
N PHE A 164 -2.67 -7.60 5.01
CA PHE A 164 -3.13 -8.09 6.31
C PHE A 164 -2.30 -7.46 7.44
N PHE A 165 -2.66 -6.24 7.84
CA PHE A 165 -1.95 -5.54 8.90
C PHE A 165 -2.41 -6.03 10.29
N ASP A 166 -1.46 -6.48 11.10
CA ASP A 166 -1.64 -6.84 12.51
C ASP A 166 -0.43 -6.38 13.31
N ARG A 167 -0.61 -5.33 14.13
CA ARG A 167 0.43 -4.78 15.00
C ARG A 167 -0.19 -4.22 16.28
N ASP A 168 0.36 -4.61 17.42
CA ASP A 168 -0.02 -4.11 18.76
C ASP A 168 -1.54 -4.13 19.03
N GLY A 169 -2.23 -5.18 18.57
CA GLY A 169 -3.66 -5.37 18.76
C GLY A 169 -4.55 -4.56 17.79
N VAL A 170 -3.96 -3.85 16.83
CA VAL A 170 -4.68 -3.19 15.73
C VAL A 170 -4.63 -4.10 14.50
N ARG A 171 -5.81 -4.51 14.02
CA ARG A 171 -5.98 -5.35 12.83
C ARG A 171 -6.69 -4.57 11.72
N ILE A 172 -6.04 -4.44 10.56
CA ILE A 172 -6.57 -3.73 9.39
C ILE A 172 -6.40 -4.65 8.19
N GLN A 173 -7.41 -5.47 7.96
CA GLN A 173 -7.39 -6.55 6.99
C GLN A 173 -8.82 -7.02 6.68
N PRO A 174 -9.06 -7.73 5.57
CA PRO A 174 -10.33 -8.41 5.34
C PRO A 174 -10.63 -9.47 6.41
N GLU A 175 -11.88 -9.53 6.85
CA GLU A 175 -12.37 -10.49 7.84
C GLU A 175 -13.65 -11.19 7.36
N ALA A 176 -14.03 -12.27 8.04
CA ALA A 176 -15.20 -13.06 7.66
C ALA A 176 -16.47 -12.20 7.59
N GLY A 177 -17.16 -12.24 6.45
CA GLY A 177 -18.36 -11.44 6.18
C GLY A 177 -18.13 -10.02 5.65
N ASP A 178 -16.87 -9.58 5.48
CA ASP A 178 -16.56 -8.27 4.92
C ASP A 178 -16.84 -8.21 3.41
N HIS A 179 -17.23 -7.03 2.95
CA HIS A 179 -17.24 -6.66 1.53
C HIS A 179 -15.98 -5.86 1.20
N VAL A 180 -15.14 -6.39 0.31
CA VAL A 180 -13.82 -5.84 -0.01
C VAL A 180 -13.85 -5.23 -1.41
N VAL A 181 -13.39 -4.00 -1.54
CA VAL A 181 -12.98 -3.42 -2.82
C VAL A 181 -11.50 -3.70 -3.00
N ASP A 182 -11.15 -4.48 -4.01
CA ASP A 182 -9.78 -4.79 -4.43
C ASP A 182 -9.48 -4.01 -5.70
N ALA A 183 -8.93 -2.79 -5.55
CA ALA A 183 -8.57 -1.95 -6.69
C ALA A 183 -7.13 -2.23 -7.13
N GLY A 184 -6.97 -2.61 -8.40
CA GLY A 184 -5.71 -3.10 -8.96
C GLY A 184 -5.54 -4.58 -8.72
N ALA A 185 -6.38 -5.39 -9.35
CA ALA A 185 -6.39 -6.84 -9.16
C ALA A 185 -5.13 -7.51 -9.75
N CYS A 186 -4.58 -6.95 -10.84
CA CYS A 186 -3.46 -7.51 -11.58
C CYS A 186 -3.71 -8.99 -11.94
N PHE A 187 -2.98 -9.94 -11.33
CA PHE A 187 -3.14 -11.37 -11.56
C PHE A 187 -4.23 -12.03 -10.69
N GLY A 188 -4.84 -11.30 -9.75
CA GLY A 188 -5.95 -11.78 -8.93
C GLY A 188 -5.54 -12.64 -7.73
N ASP A 189 -4.26 -12.66 -7.38
CA ASP A 189 -3.76 -13.33 -6.18
C ASP A 189 -4.35 -12.72 -4.89
N THR A 190 -4.41 -11.38 -4.79
CA THR A 190 -5.08 -10.68 -3.69
C THR A 190 -6.59 -10.97 -3.67
N ALA A 191 -7.23 -11.01 -4.84
CA ALA A 191 -8.66 -11.32 -4.96
C ALA A 191 -8.98 -12.72 -4.41
N VAL A 192 -8.15 -13.73 -4.72
CA VAL A 192 -8.28 -15.10 -4.20
C VAL A 192 -8.07 -15.13 -2.69
N ASP A 193 -7.01 -14.49 -2.18
CA ASP A 193 -6.71 -14.49 -0.75
C ASP A 193 -7.79 -13.76 0.08
N PHE A 194 -8.29 -12.64 -0.44
CA PHE A 194 -9.40 -11.90 0.18
C PHE A 194 -10.70 -12.71 0.15
N ALA A 195 -11.01 -13.40 -0.95
CA ALA A 195 -12.20 -14.24 -1.04
C ALA A 195 -12.17 -15.39 -0.01
N GLU A 196 -11.00 -15.99 0.22
CA GLU A 196 -10.79 -17.00 1.27
C GLU A 196 -10.83 -16.41 2.69
N ALA A 197 -10.44 -15.15 2.87
CA ALA A 197 -10.47 -14.46 4.16
C ALA A 197 -11.90 -14.07 4.57
N VAL A 198 -12.70 -13.54 3.63
CA VAL A 198 -14.07 -13.08 3.91
C VAL A 198 -15.09 -14.21 3.92
N GLY A 199 -14.79 -15.33 3.27
CA GLY A 199 -15.65 -16.51 3.24
C GLY A 199 -16.98 -16.30 2.51
N GLU A 200 -17.86 -17.28 2.59
CA GLU A 200 -19.11 -17.35 1.81
C GLU A 200 -20.10 -16.22 2.12
N THR A 201 -20.00 -15.59 3.29
CA THR A 201 -20.88 -14.48 3.70
C THR A 201 -20.33 -13.10 3.38
N GLY A 202 -19.07 -13.02 2.96
CA GLY A 202 -18.46 -11.78 2.47
C GLY A 202 -18.42 -11.75 0.95
N HIS A 203 -17.87 -10.68 0.37
CA HIS A 203 -17.78 -10.53 -1.08
C HIS A 203 -16.57 -9.69 -1.49
N VAL A 204 -15.90 -10.05 -2.58
CA VAL A 204 -14.79 -9.28 -3.15
C VAL A 204 -15.22 -8.65 -4.47
N TYR A 205 -15.09 -7.34 -4.58
CA TYR A 205 -15.27 -6.56 -5.80
C TYR A 205 -13.90 -6.16 -6.32
N SER A 206 -13.42 -6.88 -7.33
CA SER A 206 -12.06 -6.77 -7.85
C SER A 206 -12.06 -5.96 -9.15
N PHE A 207 -11.19 -4.96 -9.25
CA PHE A 207 -11.15 -3.98 -10.34
C PHE A 207 -9.81 -4.04 -11.05
N ASP A 208 -9.85 -4.25 -12.36
CA ASP A 208 -8.69 -4.07 -13.23
C ASP A 208 -9.14 -3.67 -14.65
N PRO A 209 -8.65 -2.55 -15.20
CA PRO A 209 -9.04 -2.11 -16.53
C PRO A 209 -8.45 -2.95 -17.66
N LEU A 210 -7.34 -3.67 -17.44
CA LEU A 210 -6.61 -4.37 -18.49
C LEU A 210 -7.29 -5.70 -18.82
N ALA A 211 -7.58 -5.93 -20.10
CA ALA A 211 -8.35 -7.10 -20.53
C ALA A 211 -7.61 -8.40 -20.20
N ALA A 212 -6.28 -8.42 -20.32
CA ALA A 212 -5.46 -9.57 -20.02
C ALA A 212 -5.41 -9.90 -18.51
N HIS A 213 -5.27 -8.90 -17.65
CA HIS A 213 -5.41 -9.07 -16.19
C HIS A 213 -6.76 -9.70 -15.84
N GLN A 214 -7.84 -9.17 -16.41
CA GLN A 214 -9.17 -9.70 -16.13
C GLN A 214 -9.35 -11.17 -16.54
N GLN A 215 -8.66 -11.63 -17.60
CA GLN A 215 -8.70 -13.05 -17.98
C GLN A 215 -8.03 -13.91 -16.91
N ILE A 216 -6.91 -13.48 -16.38
CA ILE A 216 -6.14 -14.19 -15.35
C ILE A 216 -6.90 -14.18 -14.01
N VAL A 217 -7.43 -13.03 -13.60
CA VAL A 217 -8.25 -12.90 -12.38
C VAL A 217 -9.46 -13.84 -12.45
N ARG A 218 -10.20 -13.84 -13.56
CA ARG A 218 -11.36 -14.74 -13.75
C ARG A 218 -10.94 -16.20 -13.75
N HIS A 219 -9.81 -16.53 -14.37
CA HIS A 219 -9.26 -17.88 -14.36
C HIS A 219 -8.95 -18.34 -12.93
N ASN A 220 -8.23 -17.52 -12.17
CA ASN A 220 -7.85 -17.76 -10.77
C ASN A 220 -9.07 -17.93 -9.86
N ILE A 221 -10.13 -17.12 -10.02
CA ILE A 221 -11.41 -17.28 -9.32
C ILE A 221 -12.07 -18.62 -9.69
N GLN A 222 -12.13 -18.93 -10.99
CA GLN A 222 -12.81 -20.13 -11.49
C GLN A 222 -12.14 -21.42 -11.01
N GLN A 223 -10.81 -21.51 -11.10
CA GLN A 223 -10.08 -22.72 -10.70
C GLN A 223 -10.12 -22.98 -9.17
N ASN A 224 -10.46 -21.96 -8.39
CA ASN A 224 -10.71 -22.07 -6.95
C ASN A 224 -12.20 -22.17 -6.59
N ASN A 225 -13.12 -22.21 -7.56
CA ASN A 225 -14.57 -22.27 -7.33
C ASN A 225 -15.07 -21.16 -6.39
N LEU A 226 -14.51 -19.95 -6.49
CA LEU A 226 -14.89 -18.82 -5.65
C LEU A 226 -16.14 -18.15 -6.22
N SER A 227 -17.26 -18.23 -5.49
CA SER A 227 -18.54 -17.64 -5.86
C SER A 227 -18.76 -16.23 -5.28
N ASN A 228 -17.93 -15.85 -4.30
CA ASN A 228 -17.99 -14.60 -3.56
C ASN A 228 -17.08 -13.51 -4.14
N THR A 229 -16.89 -13.50 -5.46
CA THR A 229 -16.03 -12.52 -6.15
C THR A 229 -16.70 -12.01 -7.42
N THR A 230 -16.62 -10.70 -7.66
CA THR A 230 -17.10 -10.04 -8.88
C THR A 230 -15.98 -9.21 -9.48
N VAL A 231 -15.71 -9.42 -10.77
CA VAL A 231 -14.63 -8.74 -11.50
C VAL A 231 -15.21 -7.63 -12.37
N PHE A 232 -14.77 -6.40 -12.13
CA PHE A 232 -15.10 -5.23 -12.92
C PHE A 232 -13.95 -4.90 -13.89
N SER A 233 -14.30 -4.68 -15.15
CA SER A 233 -13.36 -4.46 -16.24
C SER A 233 -12.98 -3.00 -16.43
N HIS A 234 -12.88 -2.23 -15.34
CA HIS A 234 -12.62 -0.80 -15.39
C HIS A 234 -11.79 -0.37 -14.17
N GLY A 235 -10.97 0.66 -14.35
CA GLY A 235 -10.24 1.32 -13.27
C GLY A 235 -11.14 2.19 -12.41
N LEU A 236 -10.57 2.78 -11.37
CA LEU A 236 -11.26 3.71 -10.48
C LEU A 236 -10.64 5.11 -10.51
N SER A 237 -11.47 6.15 -10.49
CA SER A 237 -11.06 7.57 -10.38
C SER A 237 -12.21 8.42 -9.82
N ASP A 238 -12.00 9.73 -9.75
CA ASP A 238 -12.96 10.75 -9.32
C ASP A 238 -14.01 11.15 -10.36
N TYR A 239 -13.87 10.71 -11.61
CA TYR A 239 -14.87 10.86 -12.66
C TYR A 239 -14.76 9.74 -13.70
N ASP A 240 -15.82 9.61 -14.50
CA ASP A 240 -15.90 8.62 -15.57
C ASP A 240 -15.17 9.11 -16.82
N PHE A 241 -14.26 8.29 -17.33
CA PHE A 241 -13.61 8.54 -18.61
C PHE A 241 -13.09 7.25 -19.24
N GLU A 242 -12.64 7.41 -20.48
CA GLU A 242 -12.01 6.36 -21.27
C GLU A 242 -10.52 6.71 -21.37
N ALA A 243 -9.70 6.04 -20.55
CA ALA A 243 -8.27 6.29 -20.46
C ALA A 243 -7.56 5.79 -21.73
N PRO A 244 -6.56 6.54 -22.24
CA PRO A 244 -5.76 6.07 -23.35
C PRO A 244 -4.98 4.80 -22.95
N PRO A 245 -4.55 3.99 -23.93
CA PRO A 245 -3.79 2.78 -23.65
C PRO A 245 -2.47 3.09 -22.94
N VAL A 246 -2.01 2.16 -22.11
CA VAL A 246 -0.73 2.27 -21.39
C VAL A 246 0.42 2.25 -22.39
N GLN A 247 1.26 3.30 -22.38
CA GLN A 247 2.40 3.42 -23.30
C GLN A 247 3.76 3.17 -22.62
N ASP A 248 3.83 3.06 -21.29
CA ASP A 248 5.07 3.05 -20.49
C ASP A 248 5.16 1.90 -19.46
N MET A 249 6.38 1.63 -18.98
CA MET A 249 6.79 0.47 -18.14
C MET A 249 6.22 0.39 -16.71
N CYS A 250 5.25 1.22 -16.33
CA CYS A 250 4.58 1.14 -15.01
C CYS A 250 3.39 0.18 -15.03
N ASP A 251 3.56 -0.97 -15.66
CA ASP A 251 2.59 -2.05 -15.65
C ASP A 251 3.36 -3.38 -15.54
N PRO A 252 2.95 -4.33 -14.68
CA PRO A 252 3.48 -5.70 -14.63
C PRO A 252 3.25 -6.54 -15.90
N GLY A 253 3.21 -5.90 -17.07
CA GLY A 253 3.62 -6.51 -18.31
C GLY A 253 2.53 -6.65 -19.35
N PHE A 254 1.66 -5.65 -19.55
CA PHE A 254 0.76 -5.63 -20.70
C PHE A 254 0.79 -4.27 -21.41
N GLY A 255 1.54 -4.21 -22.51
CA GLY A 255 1.43 -3.14 -23.50
C GLY A 255 0.09 -3.19 -24.25
N GLU A 256 -1.04 -3.11 -23.53
CA GLU A 256 -2.37 -3.09 -24.13
C GLU A 256 -2.56 -1.80 -24.92
N LYS A 257 -3.14 -1.97 -26.11
CA LYS A 257 -3.48 -0.86 -27.03
C LYS A 257 -4.94 -0.43 -26.88
N ASP A 258 -5.63 -0.96 -25.89
CA ASP A 258 -7.04 -0.76 -25.70
C ASP A 258 -7.30 0.44 -24.81
N ILE A 259 -8.41 1.11 -25.13
CA ILE A 259 -8.94 2.18 -24.30
C ILE A 259 -9.51 1.54 -23.04
N MET A 260 -9.12 2.07 -21.90
CA MET A 260 -9.45 1.51 -20.60
C MET A 260 -10.57 2.33 -19.94
N PRO A 261 -11.75 1.75 -19.68
CA PRO A 261 -12.78 2.46 -18.95
C PRO A 261 -12.33 2.70 -17.50
N VAL A 262 -12.62 3.89 -16.99
CA VAL A 262 -12.38 4.28 -15.59
C VAL A 262 -13.66 4.87 -15.04
N ARG A 263 -14.04 4.48 -13.81
CA ARG A 263 -15.33 4.83 -13.20
C ARG A 263 -15.19 5.27 -11.75
N ARG A 264 -16.21 5.95 -11.22
CA ARG A 264 -16.28 6.26 -9.77
C ARG A 264 -16.80 5.06 -8.98
N LEU A 265 -16.19 4.79 -7.82
CA LEU A 265 -16.71 3.78 -6.89
C LEU A 265 -18.09 4.17 -6.34
N ASP A 266 -18.27 5.46 -6.03
CA ASP A 266 -19.53 5.99 -5.50
C ASP A 266 -20.72 5.71 -6.42
N ASP A 267 -20.53 5.68 -7.75
CA ASP A 267 -21.61 5.45 -8.70
C ASP A 267 -22.09 3.99 -8.66
N LEU A 268 -21.18 3.04 -8.47
CA LEU A 268 -21.51 1.61 -8.30
C LEU A 268 -22.24 1.35 -6.98
N VAL A 269 -21.82 2.06 -5.92
CA VAL A 269 -22.47 1.98 -4.60
C VAL A 269 -23.86 2.60 -4.65
N ALA A 270 -24.00 3.80 -5.23
CA ALA A 270 -25.28 4.49 -5.37
C ALA A 270 -26.28 3.72 -6.24
N ALA A 271 -25.80 3.02 -7.27
CA ALA A 271 -26.62 2.13 -8.11
C ALA A 271 -27.04 0.83 -7.42
N GLY A 272 -26.48 0.51 -6.25
CA GLY A 272 -26.72 -0.76 -5.54
C GLY A 272 -25.97 -1.96 -6.12
N THR A 273 -25.07 -1.74 -7.08
CA THR A 273 -24.18 -2.79 -7.62
C THR A 273 -23.22 -3.28 -6.53
N ILE A 274 -22.78 -2.36 -5.66
CA ILE A 274 -21.95 -2.64 -4.48
C ILE A 274 -22.73 -2.18 -3.25
N PRO A 275 -23.48 -3.08 -2.58
CA PRO A 275 -24.39 -2.71 -1.50
C PRO A 275 -23.69 -2.34 -0.18
N ARG A 276 -22.42 -2.74 -0.01
CA ARG A 276 -21.64 -2.58 1.21
C ARG A 276 -20.15 -2.57 0.89
N VAL A 277 -19.37 -1.82 1.69
CA VAL A 277 -17.90 -1.80 1.61
C VAL A 277 -17.33 -1.74 3.03
N ASP A 278 -16.63 -2.79 3.46
CA ASP A 278 -16.00 -2.89 4.78
C ASP A 278 -14.47 -2.73 4.71
N CYS A 279 -13.87 -3.08 3.57
CA CYS A 279 -12.45 -2.88 3.29
C CYS A 279 -12.24 -2.30 1.89
N ILE A 280 -11.21 -1.46 1.74
CA ILE A 280 -10.71 -0.99 0.45
C ILE A 280 -9.19 -1.20 0.40
N LYS A 281 -8.74 -2.01 -0.57
CA LYS A 281 -7.34 -2.06 -1.00
C LYS A 281 -7.20 -1.22 -2.27
N MET A 282 -6.15 -0.40 -2.36
CA MET A 282 -5.80 0.31 -3.58
C MET A 282 -4.30 0.17 -3.86
N ASP A 283 -4.01 -0.35 -5.04
CA ASP A 283 -2.68 -0.40 -5.63
C ASP A 283 -2.84 -0.26 -7.15
N ILE A 284 -2.92 0.99 -7.62
CA ILE A 284 -3.45 1.33 -8.96
C ILE A 284 -2.55 2.34 -9.68
N GLU A 285 -1.24 2.18 -9.53
CA GLU A 285 -0.21 2.84 -10.34
C GLU A 285 -0.35 4.38 -10.37
N GLY A 286 -0.64 4.99 -9.22
CA GLY A 286 -0.67 6.46 -9.05
C GLY A 286 -2.06 7.09 -9.16
N TYR A 287 -3.12 6.29 -9.31
CA TYR A 287 -4.52 6.75 -9.29
C TYR A 287 -5.20 6.63 -7.92
N GLU A 288 -4.45 6.34 -6.84
CA GLU A 288 -4.99 6.12 -5.49
C GLU A 288 -5.76 7.34 -4.99
N LEU A 289 -5.19 8.54 -5.06
CA LEU A 289 -5.89 9.75 -4.62
C LEU A 289 -7.13 10.07 -5.48
N PRO A 290 -7.09 10.06 -6.82
CA PRO A 290 -8.30 10.16 -7.64
C PRO A 290 -9.38 9.12 -7.29
N ALA A 291 -9.02 7.84 -7.14
CA ALA A 291 -9.97 6.80 -6.79
C ALA A 291 -10.59 7.02 -5.39
N LEU A 292 -9.79 7.46 -4.40
CA LEU A 292 -10.28 7.83 -3.08
C LEU A 292 -11.28 9.00 -3.13
N LYS A 293 -11.04 10.00 -3.99
CA LYS A 293 -12.00 11.09 -4.24
C LYS A 293 -13.29 10.60 -4.89
N GLY A 294 -13.19 9.65 -5.82
CA GLY A 294 -14.34 8.96 -6.43
C GLY A 294 -15.07 7.99 -5.50
N ALA A 295 -14.54 7.77 -4.31
CA ALA A 295 -15.10 6.94 -3.25
C ALA A 295 -15.52 7.75 -2.01
N GLU A 296 -15.54 9.09 -2.07
CA GLU A 296 -15.77 9.92 -0.89
C GLU A 296 -17.12 9.61 -0.21
N ALA A 297 -18.20 9.48 -0.97
CA ALA A 297 -19.52 9.18 -0.39
C ALA A 297 -19.53 7.78 0.27
N THR A 298 -18.84 6.82 -0.35
CA THR A 298 -18.63 5.46 0.17
C THR A 298 -17.83 5.49 1.48
N LEU A 299 -16.72 6.23 1.53
CA LEU A 299 -15.89 6.40 2.72
C LEU A 299 -16.70 7.03 3.87
N ARG A 300 -17.50 8.07 3.59
CA ARG A 300 -18.36 8.72 4.59
C ARG A 300 -19.46 7.79 5.10
N THR A 301 -20.00 6.95 4.24
CA THR A 301 -21.14 6.07 4.56
C THR A 301 -20.70 4.87 5.37
N PHE A 302 -19.69 4.13 4.90
CA PHE A 302 -19.32 2.84 5.49
C PHE A 302 -18.07 2.91 6.37
N ARG A 303 -17.23 3.93 6.20
CA ARG A 303 -15.94 4.10 6.90
C ARG A 303 -15.07 2.82 6.88
N PRO A 304 -14.79 2.25 5.70
CA PRO A 304 -14.11 0.97 5.58
C PRO A 304 -12.67 1.03 6.12
N LYS A 305 -12.13 -0.14 6.49
CA LYS A 305 -10.68 -0.35 6.67
C LYS A 305 -9.98 -0.06 5.34
N LEU A 306 -8.86 0.67 5.36
CA LEU A 306 -8.13 1.05 4.15
C LEU A 306 -6.73 0.43 4.15
N ALA A 307 -6.28 -0.04 2.99
CA ALA A 307 -4.90 -0.43 2.72
C ALA A 307 -4.49 0.17 1.36
N ILE A 308 -3.77 1.29 1.39
CA ILE A 308 -3.52 2.14 0.22
C ILE A 308 -2.02 2.19 -0.04
N SER A 309 -1.56 1.83 -1.23
CA SER A 309 -0.14 1.96 -1.57
C SER A 309 0.29 3.42 -1.67
N LEU A 310 1.51 3.73 -1.21
CA LEU A 310 2.07 5.08 -1.18
C LEU A 310 3.34 5.22 -2.04
N TYR A 311 3.77 4.17 -2.73
CA TYR A 311 5.10 4.13 -3.36
C TYR A 311 5.11 4.59 -4.81
N HIS A 312 3.95 4.77 -5.45
CA HIS A 312 3.86 5.17 -6.87
C HIS A 312 4.28 6.61 -7.12
N ARG A 313 3.95 7.54 -6.22
CA ARG A 313 4.33 8.95 -6.33
C ARG A 313 4.89 9.48 -5.02
N TRP A 314 5.83 10.42 -5.11
CA TRP A 314 6.43 11.01 -3.91
C TRP A 314 5.44 11.84 -3.09
N ASP A 315 4.42 12.42 -3.73
CA ASP A 315 3.37 13.20 -3.08
C ASP A 315 2.36 12.32 -2.33
N ASP A 316 2.18 11.06 -2.72
CA ASP A 316 1.26 10.11 -2.06
C ASP A 316 1.50 10.02 -0.55
N TYR A 317 2.77 10.12 -0.13
CA TYR A 317 3.18 10.13 1.28
C TYR A 317 2.50 11.21 2.14
N PHE A 318 1.97 12.28 1.55
CA PHE A 318 1.24 13.30 2.30
C PHE A 318 -0.11 13.68 1.72
N VAL A 319 -0.33 13.59 0.40
CA VAL A 319 -1.63 13.96 -0.19
C VAL A 319 -2.73 12.96 0.13
N ILE A 320 -2.41 11.66 0.21
CA ILE A 320 -3.38 10.62 0.56
C ILE A 320 -3.77 10.70 2.05
N PRO A 321 -2.81 10.73 3.00
CA PRO A 321 -3.12 10.99 4.42
C PRO A 321 -3.87 12.31 4.64
N ASP A 322 -3.47 13.41 3.96
CA ASP A 322 -4.16 14.70 4.05
C ASP A 322 -5.63 14.56 3.60
N PHE A 323 -5.89 13.92 2.46
CA PHE A 323 -7.26 13.71 1.98
C PHE A 323 -8.11 12.92 2.97
N ILE A 324 -7.63 11.75 3.42
CA ILE A 324 -8.36 10.87 4.34
C ILE A 324 -8.63 11.58 5.68
N ALA A 325 -7.65 12.31 6.22
CA ALA A 325 -7.81 13.08 7.44
C ALA A 325 -8.86 14.20 7.29
N ASN A 326 -8.86 14.91 6.16
CA ASN A 326 -9.79 16.00 5.88
C ASN A 326 -11.25 15.54 5.69
N LEU A 327 -11.50 14.24 5.53
CA LEU A 327 -12.86 13.70 5.59
C LEU A 327 -13.48 13.82 7.00
N ASN A 328 -12.64 13.99 8.03
CA ASN A 328 -13.04 14.10 9.44
C ASN A 328 -13.82 12.86 9.95
N LEU A 329 -13.41 11.67 9.52
CA LEU A 329 -14.07 10.40 9.84
C LEU A 329 -13.46 9.65 11.03
N GLY A 330 -12.43 10.23 11.67
CA GLY A 330 -11.74 9.64 12.83
C GLY A 330 -10.81 8.48 12.47
N TYR A 331 -10.24 8.50 11.25
CA TYR A 331 -9.23 7.53 10.82
C TYR A 331 -7.94 7.66 11.62
N ARG A 332 -7.40 6.50 11.99
CA ARG A 332 -6.10 6.28 12.60
C ARG A 332 -5.17 5.71 11.55
N PHE A 333 -3.91 6.16 11.48
CA PHE A 333 -2.99 5.90 10.37
C PHE A 333 -1.79 5.05 10.80
N PHE A 334 -1.49 4.02 10.02
CA PHE A 334 -0.39 3.10 10.26
C PHE A 334 0.37 2.85 8.96
N LEU A 335 1.69 2.71 9.04
CA LEU A 335 2.54 2.45 7.89
C LEU A 335 3.23 1.09 8.02
N GLN A 336 3.35 0.38 6.90
CA GLN A 336 4.11 -0.85 6.78
C GLN A 336 4.77 -0.94 5.39
N ASN A 337 5.98 -1.50 5.32
CA ASN A 337 6.69 -1.77 4.07
C ASN A 337 6.90 -3.28 3.92
N TYR A 338 6.65 -3.80 2.73
CA TYR A 338 6.72 -5.25 2.46
C TYR A 338 7.95 -5.68 1.67
N THR A 339 8.85 -4.76 1.30
CA THR A 339 10.15 -5.08 0.70
C THR A 339 11.30 -4.64 1.60
N VAL A 340 12.53 -5.10 1.31
CA VAL A 340 13.74 -4.49 1.87
C VAL A 340 14.18 -3.22 1.12
N GLY A 341 13.41 -2.80 0.10
CA GLY A 341 13.61 -1.61 -0.70
C GLY A 341 12.47 -0.58 -0.54
N GLU A 342 12.38 0.31 -1.51
CA GLU A 342 11.51 1.49 -1.49
C GLU A 342 10.06 1.25 -1.95
N GLY A 343 9.77 0.08 -2.53
CA GLY A 343 8.46 -0.32 -3.04
C GLY A 343 7.61 -1.08 -2.01
N GLU A 344 6.35 -1.34 -2.35
CA GLU A 344 5.40 -2.08 -1.52
C GLU A 344 5.16 -1.41 -0.14
N THR A 345 5.21 -0.08 -0.09
CA THR A 345 4.81 0.69 1.10
C THR A 345 3.30 0.88 1.11
N VAL A 346 2.63 0.47 2.19
CA VAL A 346 1.18 0.54 2.34
C VAL A 346 0.80 1.36 3.58
N LEU A 347 -0.11 2.32 3.39
CA LEU A 347 -0.81 3.04 4.43
C LEU A 347 -2.07 2.29 4.82
N TYR A 348 -2.15 1.90 6.08
CA TYR A 348 -3.33 1.30 6.68
C TYR A 348 -4.10 2.33 7.47
N CYS A 349 -5.43 2.39 7.25
CA CYS A 349 -6.30 3.28 8.00
C CYS A 349 -7.49 2.53 8.58
N ILE A 350 -7.83 2.84 9.83
CA ILE A 350 -9.05 2.34 10.48
C ILE A 350 -9.80 3.47 11.17
N ALA A 351 -11.10 3.58 10.92
CA ALA A 351 -11.94 4.60 11.54
C ALA A 351 -12.24 4.22 12.99
N SER A 352 -12.07 5.15 13.91
CA SER A 352 -12.43 4.97 15.32
C SER A 352 -13.93 4.65 15.44
N PRO A 353 -14.35 3.76 16.35
CA PRO A 353 -15.78 3.51 16.60
C PRO A 353 -16.52 4.82 16.87
N SER A 354 -17.70 5.00 16.27
CA SER A 354 -18.52 6.20 16.44
C SER A 354 -18.83 6.41 17.93
N GLY A 355 -18.17 7.39 18.56
CA GLY A 355 -18.29 7.70 19.99
C GLY A 355 -16.98 8.01 20.71
N ALA A 356 -15.83 7.62 20.15
CA ALA A 356 -14.53 8.05 20.66
C ALA A 356 -14.26 9.50 20.21
N ARG A 357 -14.65 10.48 21.03
CA ARG A 357 -14.03 11.82 20.94
C ARG A 357 -12.53 11.61 21.10
N SER A 358 -11.73 12.22 20.22
CA SER A 358 -10.31 12.44 20.51
C SER A 358 -10.21 13.03 21.92
N PRO A 359 -9.29 12.59 22.79
CA PRO A 359 -9.08 13.26 24.05
C PRO A 359 -8.76 14.73 23.71
N GLU A 360 -9.67 15.64 24.09
CA GLU A 360 -9.34 17.06 24.12
C GLU A 360 -8.09 17.15 24.98
N ILE A 361 -6.99 17.63 24.39
CA ILE A 361 -5.79 17.98 25.13
C ILE A 361 -6.24 19.10 26.07
N GLU A 362 -6.49 18.77 27.34
CA GLU A 362 -6.73 19.77 28.38
C GLU A 362 -5.57 20.75 28.33
N GLN A 363 -5.86 21.98 27.90
CA GLN A 363 -4.92 23.07 28.06
C GLN A 363 -4.65 23.21 29.56
N PRO A 364 -3.38 23.22 30.00
CA PRO A 364 -3.08 23.40 31.41
C PRO A 364 -3.69 24.72 31.85
N SER A 365 -4.53 24.64 32.89
CA SER A 365 -5.13 25.78 33.55
C SER A 365 -4.06 26.83 33.84
N GLN A 366 -4.21 28.03 33.27
CA GLN A 366 -3.39 29.17 33.63
C GLN A 366 -3.60 29.45 35.12
N GLU A 367 -2.59 29.18 35.95
CA GLU A 367 -2.53 29.74 37.29
C GLU A 367 -2.50 31.27 37.19
N PRO A 368 -3.26 31.99 38.03
CA PRO A 368 -3.26 33.43 38.01
C PRO A 368 -1.91 33.98 38.47
N ASP A 369 -1.37 34.89 37.67
CA ASP A 369 -0.14 35.65 37.89
C ASP A 369 -0.16 36.32 39.28
N PRO A 370 0.87 36.16 40.13
CA PRO A 370 0.92 36.84 41.42
C PRO A 370 1.03 38.35 41.20
N GLN A 371 0.08 39.11 41.76
CA GLN A 371 0.15 40.56 41.73
C GLN A 371 1.39 41.07 42.48
N PRO A 372 2.06 42.11 41.97
CA PRO A 372 3.21 42.70 42.63
C PRO A 372 2.76 43.58 43.81
N ASP A 373 3.32 43.29 44.99
CA ASP A 373 3.38 44.21 46.15
C ASP A 373 4.59 45.15 46.04
#